data_AF-A0A3Q2W229-F1
#
_entry.id   AF-A0A3Q2W229-F1
#
_cell.length_a   1.000
_cell.length_b   1.000
_cell.length_c   1.000
_cell.angle_alpha   90.00
_cell.angle_beta   90.00
_cell.angle_gamma   90.00
#
_symmetry.space_group_name_H-M   'P 1'
#
loop_
_entity.id
_entity.type
_entity.pdbx_description
1 polymer ?
#
loop_
_entity_poly.entity_id
_entity_poly.type
_entity_poly.pdbx_seq_one_letter_code
_entity_poly.pdbx_strand_id
1 'polypeptide(L)'
;MITFFYIVIEVVIAVLSVFGNVLVCWAVAINTTLKNATNYFLVSLAVADILVGCLAIPFAITISIGIPLDFYGCLFLACFVLVLTQSSIFSLLAIAIDRYLAVKIPLRYKELMTGKTAREIIAILWILSFIIGLIPFFGWNLKSKKCGNNSSDTSSTMNASITAAPSATGDLPRSCKLTCLFESVVDMHYMVYFNFFVCVLLPLLIMLGIYLKIFNVARKQLRQIELKCVGNGDSQNHGLLQKEIRAAKSLSIIVGLFAICWLPVHILNCVTLFYQKLQLEVVMYVAIILSHANSAVNPIIYAYRIRDFRVTFRKILSPFTCKKEKSLSSNGSKRNKDQINMTIDPLL
;
A
#
# COMPACT_ATOMS: atom_id res chain seq x y z
N MET A 1 -21.31 -0.60 -20.23
CA MET A 1 -21.54 0.39 -19.15
C MET A 1 -20.77 0.05 -17.88
N ILE A 2 -20.89 -1.17 -17.33
CA ILE A 2 -20.19 -1.57 -16.09
C ILE A 2 -18.66 -1.39 -16.19
N THR A 3 -18.02 -1.90 -17.24
CA THR A 3 -16.58 -1.74 -17.47
C THR A 3 -16.14 -0.27 -17.58
N PHE A 4 -16.98 0.59 -18.15
CA PHE A 4 -16.69 2.03 -18.23
C PHE A 4 -16.67 2.66 -16.83
N PHE A 5 -17.68 2.38 -15.99
CA PHE A 5 -17.69 2.84 -14.60
C PHE A 5 -16.51 2.29 -13.80
N TYR A 6 -16.18 1.01 -13.98
CA TYR A 6 -15.00 0.39 -13.38
C TYR A 6 -13.72 1.16 -13.72
N ILE A 7 -13.46 1.41 -15.01
CA ILE A 7 -12.28 2.15 -15.47
C ILE A 7 -12.25 3.57 -14.89
N VAL A 8 -13.37 4.29 -14.91
CA VAL A 8 -13.43 5.67 -14.36
C VAL A 8 -13.09 5.67 -12.87
N ILE A 9 -13.66 4.75 -12.09
CA ILE A 9 -13.40 4.65 -10.64
C ILE A 9 -11.94 4.30 -10.38
N GLU A 10 -11.38 3.32 -11.10
CA GLU A 10 -9.98 2.91 -11.00
C GLU A 10 -9.03 4.07 -11.32
N VAL A 11 -9.29 4.85 -12.37
CA VAL A 11 -8.48 6.03 -12.71
C VAL A 11 -8.54 7.09 -11.62
N VAL A 12 -9.71 7.32 -11.02
CA VAL A 12 -9.81 8.25 -9.87
C VAL A 12 -9.00 7.74 -8.68
N ILE A 13 -9.08 6.44 -8.37
CA ILE A 13 -8.29 5.83 -7.29
C ILE A 13 -6.79 5.94 -7.57
N ALA A 14 -6.35 5.68 -8.81
CA ALA A 14 -4.96 5.81 -9.22
C ALA A 14 -4.43 7.23 -8.99
N VAL A 15 -5.17 8.25 -9.43
CA VAL A 15 -4.77 9.66 -9.24
C VAL A 15 -4.69 10.02 -7.75
N LEU A 16 -5.69 9.62 -6.96
CA LEU A 16 -5.70 9.87 -5.51
C LEU A 16 -4.55 9.15 -4.80
N SER A 17 -4.27 7.91 -5.18
CA SER A 17 -3.20 7.11 -4.61
C SER A 17 -1.83 7.72 -4.91
N VAL A 18 -1.54 8.07 -6.17
CA VAL A 18 -0.27 8.70 -6.54
C VAL A 18 -0.09 10.03 -5.81
N PHE A 19 -1.09 10.92 -5.91
CA PHE A 19 -0.99 12.24 -5.30
C PHE A 19 -0.79 12.17 -3.78
N GLY A 20 -1.62 11.39 -3.09
CA GLY A 20 -1.58 11.28 -1.64
C GLY A 20 -0.27 10.67 -1.13
N ASN A 21 0.23 9.63 -1.80
CA ASN A 21 1.45 8.95 -1.35
C ASN A 21 2.72 9.72 -1.74
N VAL A 22 2.72 10.49 -2.84
CA VAL A 22 3.79 11.46 -3.12
C VAL A 22 3.87 12.51 -2.01
N LEU A 23 2.75 13.00 -1.50
CA LEU A 23 2.73 13.91 -0.34
C LEU A 23 3.33 13.27 0.91
N VAL A 24 3.05 11.98 1.17
CA VAL A 24 3.66 11.23 2.30
C VAL A 24 5.18 11.22 2.17
N CYS A 25 5.70 10.80 1.02
CA CYS A 25 7.13 10.76 0.73
C CYS A 25 7.76 12.16 0.87
N TRP A 26 7.11 13.18 0.33
CA TRP A 26 7.58 14.57 0.38
C TRP A 26 7.63 15.12 1.81
N ALA A 27 6.61 14.83 2.62
CA ALA A 27 6.56 15.25 4.02
C ALA A 27 7.73 14.67 4.83
N VAL A 28 8.05 13.38 4.65
CA VAL A 28 9.20 12.74 5.32
C VAL A 28 10.54 13.29 4.78
N ALA A 29 10.61 13.62 3.49
CA ALA A 29 11.82 14.17 2.89
C ALA A 29 12.20 15.55 3.46
N ILE A 30 11.22 16.44 3.63
CA ILE A 30 11.45 17.80 4.15
C ILE A 30 11.61 17.80 5.67
N ASN A 31 10.73 17.12 6.40
CA ASN A 31 10.67 17.26 7.84
C ASN A 31 11.61 16.26 8.55
N THR A 32 12.72 16.76 9.09
CA THR A 32 13.69 15.93 9.82
C THR A 32 13.11 15.25 11.05
N THR A 33 12.06 15.80 11.68
CA THR A 33 11.39 15.15 12.82
C THR A 33 10.63 13.88 12.39
N LEU A 34 10.29 13.76 11.11
CA LEU A 34 9.67 12.57 10.53
C LEU A 34 10.70 11.53 10.07
N LYS A 35 12.02 11.80 10.11
CA LYS A 35 13.04 10.85 9.65
C LYS A 35 13.42 9.84 10.75
N ASN A 36 12.46 9.02 11.17
CA ASN A 36 12.64 7.93 12.13
C ASN A 36 12.42 6.56 11.47
N ALA A 37 12.80 5.48 12.17
CA ALA A 37 12.76 4.12 11.64
C ALA A 37 11.36 3.70 11.17
N THR A 38 10.31 3.98 11.95
CA THR A 38 8.91 3.68 11.62
C THR A 38 8.46 4.35 10.34
N ASN A 39 8.83 5.61 10.17
CA ASN A 39 8.43 6.39 9.01
C ASN A 39 9.14 5.94 7.73
N TYR A 40 10.30 5.27 7.79
CA TYR A 40 10.87 4.62 6.61
C TYR A 40 9.99 3.49 6.09
N PHE A 41 9.32 2.71 6.96
CA PHE A 41 8.36 1.71 6.51
C PHE A 41 7.10 2.34 5.93
N LEU A 42 6.64 3.47 6.47
CA LEU A 42 5.53 4.24 5.88
C LEU A 42 5.90 4.77 4.50
N VAL A 43 7.15 5.22 4.30
CA VAL A 43 7.66 5.60 2.97
C VAL A 43 7.73 4.40 2.03
N SER A 44 8.20 3.23 2.49
CA SER A 44 8.18 2.00 1.68
C SER A 44 6.77 1.64 1.21
N LEU A 45 5.79 1.70 2.13
CA LEU A 45 4.38 1.49 1.82
C LEU A 45 3.86 2.53 0.81
N ALA A 46 4.18 3.81 1.02
CA ALA A 46 3.80 4.88 0.09
C ALA A 46 4.41 4.69 -1.30
N VAL A 47 5.66 4.20 -1.42
CA VAL A 47 6.29 3.86 -2.70
C VAL A 47 5.55 2.70 -3.39
N ALA A 48 5.18 1.65 -2.64
CA ALA A 48 4.36 0.57 -3.19
C ALA A 48 3.01 1.09 -3.70
N ASP A 49 2.32 1.94 -2.93
CA ASP A 49 1.04 2.53 -3.32
C ASP A 49 1.15 3.49 -4.53
N ILE A 50 2.24 4.26 -4.65
CA ILE A 50 2.52 5.06 -5.87
C ILE A 50 2.63 4.13 -7.08
N LEU A 51 3.36 3.02 -6.95
CA LEU A 51 3.47 2.03 -8.03
C LEU A 51 2.14 1.33 -8.32
N VAL A 52 1.27 1.15 -7.32
CA VAL A 52 -0.10 0.66 -7.53
C VAL A 52 -0.86 1.63 -8.45
N GLY A 53 -0.85 2.92 -8.14
CA GLY A 53 -1.52 3.92 -8.96
C GLY A 53 -0.91 4.11 -10.36
N CYS A 54 0.43 4.12 -10.47
CA CYS A 54 1.13 4.35 -11.74
C CYS A 54 1.16 3.13 -12.66
N LEU A 55 1.17 1.90 -12.12
CA LEU A 55 1.43 0.68 -12.87
C LEU A 55 0.35 -0.39 -12.64
N ALA A 56 0.07 -0.76 -11.38
CA ALA A 56 -0.84 -1.87 -11.10
C ALA A 56 -2.25 -1.62 -11.62
N ILE A 57 -2.81 -0.43 -11.37
CA ILE A 57 -4.17 -0.08 -11.81
C ILE A 57 -4.25 -0.03 -13.35
N PRO A 58 -3.34 0.63 -14.09
CA PRO A 58 -3.30 0.54 -15.55
C PRO A 58 -3.18 -0.89 -16.07
N PHE A 59 -2.38 -1.74 -15.42
CA PHE A 59 -2.25 -3.15 -15.77
C PHE A 59 -3.54 -3.93 -15.50
N ALA A 60 -4.21 -3.70 -14.37
CA ALA A 60 -5.50 -4.30 -14.05
C ALA A 60 -6.59 -3.90 -15.06
N ILE A 61 -6.65 -2.62 -15.45
CA ILE A 61 -7.54 -2.15 -16.51
C ILE A 61 -7.24 -2.88 -17.82
N THR A 62 -5.96 -2.96 -18.20
CA THR A 62 -5.53 -3.64 -19.43
C THR A 62 -5.95 -5.12 -19.45
N ILE A 63 -5.76 -5.82 -18.32
CA ILE A 63 -6.18 -7.21 -18.14
C ILE A 63 -7.71 -7.34 -18.14
N SER A 64 -8.44 -6.37 -17.61
CA SER A 64 -9.91 -6.39 -17.60
C SER A 64 -10.53 -6.23 -18.99
N ILE A 65 -9.83 -5.55 -19.90
CA ILE A 65 -10.25 -5.37 -21.30
C ILE A 65 -10.00 -6.63 -22.13
N GLY A 66 -9.00 -7.44 -21.76
CA GLY A 66 -8.72 -8.69 -22.47
C GLY A 66 -7.95 -8.50 -23.78
N ILE A 67 -7.04 -7.52 -23.87
CA ILE A 67 -6.29 -7.30 -25.11
C ILE A 67 -5.46 -8.53 -25.52
N PRO A 68 -5.32 -8.83 -26.81
CA PRO A 68 -4.49 -9.95 -27.26
C PRO A 68 -3.00 -9.65 -26.99
N LEU A 69 -2.37 -10.46 -26.15
CA LEU A 69 -0.97 -10.30 -25.75
C LEU A 69 -0.26 -11.66 -25.72
N ASP A 70 1.07 -11.65 -25.77
CA ASP A 70 1.85 -12.86 -25.52
C ASP A 70 1.64 -13.35 -24.08
N PHE A 71 1.62 -14.68 -23.89
CA PHE A 71 1.39 -15.31 -22.59
C PHE A 71 2.26 -14.70 -21.46
N TYR A 72 3.57 -14.55 -21.67
CA TYR A 72 4.45 -14.04 -20.62
C TYR A 72 4.31 -12.53 -20.42
N GLY A 73 3.94 -11.80 -21.48
CA GLY A 73 3.56 -10.39 -21.35
C GLY A 73 2.35 -10.23 -20.44
N CYS A 74 1.31 -11.03 -20.65
CA CYS A 74 0.10 -10.98 -19.83
C CYS A 74 0.37 -11.45 -18.38
N LEU A 75 1.17 -12.51 -18.23
CA LEU A 75 1.59 -13.01 -16.92
C LEU A 75 2.38 -11.95 -16.14
N PHE A 76 3.25 -11.18 -16.80
CA PHE A 76 3.98 -10.08 -16.18
C PHE A 76 3.02 -9.03 -15.60
N LEU A 77 2.05 -8.57 -16.40
CA LEU A 77 1.07 -7.58 -15.96
C LEU A 77 0.31 -8.06 -14.72
N ALA A 78 -0.13 -9.33 -14.72
CA ALA A 78 -0.86 -9.93 -13.60
C ALA A 78 0.02 -10.09 -12.34
N CYS A 79 1.22 -10.66 -12.50
CA CYS A 79 2.13 -10.92 -11.39
C CYS A 79 2.71 -9.64 -10.78
N PHE A 80 2.90 -8.57 -11.56
CA PHE A 80 3.42 -7.31 -11.05
C PHE A 80 2.47 -6.67 -10.03
N VAL A 81 1.15 -6.81 -10.23
CA VAL A 81 0.15 -6.41 -9.22
C VAL A 81 0.38 -7.20 -7.92
N LEU A 82 0.60 -8.52 -8.00
CA LEU A 82 0.86 -9.36 -6.83
C LEU A 82 2.14 -8.98 -6.07
N VAL A 83 3.20 -8.58 -6.79
CA VAL A 83 4.45 -8.09 -6.17
C VAL A 83 4.18 -6.85 -5.31
N LEU A 84 3.42 -5.88 -5.83
CA LEU A 84 3.12 -4.64 -5.11
C LEU A 84 2.20 -4.88 -3.91
N THR A 85 1.22 -5.77 -4.03
CA THR A 85 0.41 -6.25 -2.91
C THR A 85 1.29 -6.86 -1.83
N GLN A 86 2.23 -7.72 -2.21
CA GLN A 86 3.12 -8.39 -1.25
C GLN A 86 4.02 -7.40 -0.51
N SER A 87 4.57 -6.41 -1.24
CA SER A 87 5.38 -5.33 -0.66
C SER A 87 4.59 -4.53 0.38
N SER A 88 3.32 -4.28 0.10
CA SER A 88 2.41 -3.60 1.03
C SER A 88 2.15 -4.41 2.30
N ILE A 89 1.88 -5.72 2.16
CA ILE A 89 1.67 -6.64 3.30
C ILE A 89 2.90 -6.69 4.19
N PHE A 90 4.08 -6.85 3.59
CA PHE A 90 5.33 -6.91 4.35
C PHE A 90 5.67 -5.59 5.02
N SER A 91 5.39 -4.45 4.37
CA SER A 91 5.54 -3.14 4.99
C SER A 91 4.61 -2.97 6.20
N LEU A 92 3.35 -3.40 6.11
CA LEU A 92 2.40 -3.37 7.23
C LEU A 92 2.82 -4.30 8.38
N LEU A 93 3.29 -5.51 8.06
CA LEU A 93 3.81 -6.43 9.07
C LEU A 93 5.04 -5.85 9.77
N ALA A 94 5.96 -5.23 9.02
CA ALA A 94 7.13 -4.57 9.57
C ALA A 94 6.72 -3.40 10.49
N ILE A 95 5.72 -2.60 10.11
CA ILE A 95 5.15 -1.55 10.96
C ILE A 95 4.56 -2.16 12.25
N ALA A 96 3.82 -3.26 12.16
CA ALA A 96 3.25 -3.91 13.34
C ALA A 96 4.34 -4.41 14.31
N ILE A 97 5.39 -5.05 13.78
CA ILE A 97 6.55 -5.52 14.56
C ILE A 97 7.29 -4.34 15.18
N ASP A 98 7.61 -3.31 14.39
CA ASP A 98 8.28 -2.09 14.87
C ASP A 98 7.53 -1.46 16.05
N ARG A 99 6.21 -1.30 15.92
CA ARG A 99 5.38 -0.75 17.00
C ARG A 99 5.34 -1.64 18.23
N TYR A 100 5.33 -2.95 18.05
CA TYR A 100 5.41 -3.88 19.16
C TYR A 100 6.73 -3.78 19.90
N LEU A 101 7.85 -3.67 19.19
CA LEU A 101 9.17 -3.49 19.78
C LEU A 101 9.26 -2.16 20.54
N ALA A 102 8.77 -1.07 19.96
CA ALA A 102 8.74 0.24 20.59
C ALA A 102 7.92 0.26 21.90
N VAL A 103 6.79 -0.46 21.94
CA VAL A 103 5.94 -0.55 23.15
C VAL A 103 6.52 -1.51 24.20
N LYS A 104 7.12 -2.63 23.79
CA LYS A 104 7.52 -3.69 24.72
C LYS A 104 8.92 -3.46 25.33
N ILE A 105 9.86 -2.91 24.56
CA ILE A 105 11.26 -2.76 24.97
C ILE A 105 11.80 -1.35 24.63
N PRO A 106 11.23 -0.27 25.19
CA PRO A 106 11.51 1.10 24.76
C PRO A 106 13.00 1.51 24.89
N LEU A 107 13.72 0.99 25.88
CA LEU A 107 15.14 1.30 26.10
C LEU A 107 16.04 0.71 25.01
N ARG A 108 15.85 -0.58 24.68
CA ARG A 108 16.66 -1.28 23.66
C ARG A 108 16.19 -0.99 22.24
N TYR A 109 14.94 -0.55 22.06
CA TYR A 109 14.37 -0.23 20.74
C TYR A 109 15.21 0.81 19.99
N LYS A 110 15.70 1.85 20.68
CA LYS A 110 16.52 2.90 20.04
C LYS A 110 17.85 2.39 19.49
N GLU A 111 18.42 1.35 20.12
CA GLU A 111 19.66 0.72 19.69
C GLU A 111 19.43 -0.29 18.57
N LEU A 112 18.34 -1.06 18.66
CA LEU A 112 17.97 -2.08 17.66
C LEU A 112 17.51 -1.43 16.35
N MET A 113 16.62 -0.44 16.45
CA MET A 113 15.85 0.06 15.33
C MET A 113 16.39 1.39 14.80
N THR A 114 17.54 1.29 14.14
CA THR A 114 18.19 2.42 13.48
C THR A 114 17.66 2.63 12.06
N GLY A 115 17.90 3.81 11.48
CA GLY A 115 17.55 4.08 10.08
C GLY A 115 18.29 3.17 9.08
N LYS A 116 19.50 2.71 9.40
CA LYS A 116 20.24 1.75 8.56
C LYS A 116 19.53 0.39 8.57
N THR A 117 19.23 -0.14 9.75
CA THR A 117 18.49 -1.39 9.93
C THR A 117 17.14 -1.36 9.21
N ALA A 118 16.39 -0.27 9.33
CA ALA A 118 15.09 -0.12 8.65
C ALA A 118 15.23 -0.22 7.12
N ARG A 119 16.22 0.44 6.51
CA ARG A 119 16.45 0.37 5.06
C ARG A 119 16.88 -1.03 4.60
N GLU A 120 17.71 -1.71 5.38
CA GLU A 120 18.10 -3.10 5.09
C GLU A 120 16.90 -4.04 5.13
N ILE A 121 16.05 -3.93 6.16
CA ILE A 121 14.80 -4.69 6.25
C ILE A 121 13.93 -4.39 5.04
N ILE A 122 13.72 -3.12 4.68
CA ILE A 122 12.92 -2.74 3.51
C ILE A 122 13.46 -3.39 2.23
N ALA A 123 14.77 -3.35 1.99
CA ALA A 123 15.37 -3.97 0.81
C ALA A 123 15.10 -5.48 0.76
N ILE A 124 15.24 -6.19 1.88
CA ILE A 124 14.94 -7.61 1.99
C ILE A 124 13.45 -7.87 1.68
N LEU A 125 12.55 -7.09 2.25
CA LEU A 125 11.10 -7.24 2.05
C LEU A 125 10.70 -7.01 0.58
N TRP A 126 11.32 -6.06 -0.11
CA TRP A 126 11.10 -5.85 -1.54
C TRP A 126 11.58 -7.04 -2.37
N ILE A 127 12.78 -7.55 -2.11
CA ILE A 127 13.32 -8.74 -2.80
C ILE A 127 12.37 -9.93 -2.59
N LEU A 128 11.95 -10.18 -1.35
CA LEU A 128 10.98 -11.24 -1.04
C LEU A 128 9.65 -11.05 -1.77
N SER A 129 9.18 -9.81 -1.90
CA SER A 129 7.94 -9.50 -2.64
C SER A 129 8.05 -9.85 -4.12
N PHE A 130 9.18 -9.53 -4.76
CA PHE A 130 9.44 -9.92 -6.14
C PHE A 130 9.51 -11.43 -6.31
N ILE A 131 10.24 -12.12 -5.42
CA ILE A 131 10.35 -13.57 -5.46
C ILE A 131 8.95 -14.20 -5.37
N ILE A 132 8.16 -13.81 -4.37
CA ILE A 132 6.83 -14.38 -4.10
C ILE A 132 5.84 -14.06 -5.24
N GLY A 133 5.78 -12.80 -5.68
CA GLY A 133 4.82 -12.36 -6.70
C GLY A 133 5.13 -12.90 -8.10
N LEU A 134 6.39 -13.22 -8.39
CA LEU A 134 6.82 -13.77 -9.69
C LEU A 134 6.91 -15.31 -9.71
N ILE A 135 6.51 -16.02 -8.64
CA ILE A 135 6.47 -17.50 -8.63
C ILE A 135 5.81 -18.11 -9.89
N PRO A 136 4.70 -17.57 -10.43
CA PRO A 136 4.11 -18.10 -11.63
C PRO A 136 5.06 -18.15 -12.84
N PHE A 137 6.07 -17.27 -12.93
CA PHE A 137 7.10 -17.35 -13.99
C PHE A 137 7.94 -18.62 -13.93
N PHE A 138 8.10 -19.21 -12.75
CA PHE A 138 8.89 -20.42 -12.53
C PHE A 138 8.09 -21.73 -12.78
N GLY A 139 6.94 -21.62 -13.46
CA GLY A 139 6.19 -22.78 -13.97
C GLY A 139 4.83 -22.99 -13.33
N TRP A 140 4.49 -22.31 -12.24
CA TRP A 140 3.14 -22.37 -11.65
C TRP A 140 2.17 -21.42 -12.37
N ASN A 141 1.96 -21.66 -13.66
CA ASN A 141 1.12 -20.86 -14.53
C ASN A 141 0.34 -21.76 -15.50
N LEU A 142 -0.56 -21.16 -16.28
CA LEU A 142 -1.46 -21.90 -17.16
C LEU A 142 -0.93 -22.10 -18.60
N LYS A 143 0.35 -21.81 -18.88
CA LYS A 143 0.92 -21.85 -20.23
C LYS A 143 0.75 -23.21 -20.90
N SER A 144 1.08 -24.30 -20.21
CA SER A 144 0.98 -25.65 -20.77
C SER A 144 -0.48 -25.99 -21.15
N LYS A 145 -1.44 -25.63 -20.30
CA LYS A 145 -2.87 -25.88 -20.54
C LYS A 145 -3.44 -25.01 -21.67
N LYS A 146 -3.00 -23.75 -21.80
CA LYS A 146 -3.55 -22.78 -22.77
C LYS A 146 -2.83 -22.77 -24.12
N CYS A 147 -1.54 -23.09 -24.13
CA CYS A 147 -0.67 -23.02 -25.30
C CYS A 147 -0.15 -24.40 -25.76
N GLY A 148 -0.41 -25.48 -25.01
CA GLY A 148 0.11 -26.82 -25.27
C GLY A 148 -0.76 -27.69 -26.19
N ASN A 149 -1.99 -27.28 -26.53
CA ASN A 149 -2.82 -28.03 -27.47
C ASN A 149 -2.41 -27.76 -28.93
N ASN A 150 -1.49 -28.57 -29.45
CA ASN A 150 -1.49 -28.90 -30.86
C ASN A 150 -2.66 -29.88 -31.11
N SER A 151 -3.59 -29.51 -32.00
CA SER A 151 -4.32 -30.47 -32.85
C SER A 151 -5.22 -31.51 -32.17
N SER A 152 -6.43 -31.14 -31.71
CA SER A 152 -7.64 -32.00 -31.66
C SER A 152 -8.83 -31.20 -31.13
N ASP A 153 -9.47 -30.41 -31.98
CA ASP A 153 -10.90 -30.09 -31.82
C ASP A 153 -11.51 -30.02 -33.22
N THR A 154 -11.65 -31.19 -33.83
CA THR A 154 -12.78 -31.46 -34.71
C THR A 154 -14.02 -31.50 -33.81
N SER A 155 -14.81 -30.42 -33.80
CA SER A 155 -16.28 -30.41 -33.91
C SER A 155 -16.91 -29.15 -33.32
N SER A 156 -17.53 -28.35 -34.21
CA SER A 156 -18.70 -27.45 -33.98
C SER A 156 -18.51 -26.26 -33.01
N THR A 157 -18.80 -24.99 -33.31
CA THR A 157 -19.71 -24.38 -34.28
C THR A 157 -19.42 -22.86 -34.36
N MET A 158 -19.52 -22.29 -35.56
CA MET A 158 -19.75 -20.88 -35.93
C MET A 158 -18.69 -19.78 -35.60
N ASN A 159 -18.11 -19.30 -36.71
CA ASN A 159 -17.80 -17.91 -37.05
C ASN A 159 -16.82 -17.15 -36.15
N ALA A 160 -15.53 -17.42 -36.30
CA ALA A 160 -14.50 -16.41 -36.14
C ALA A 160 -13.64 -16.37 -37.40
N SER A 161 -13.57 -15.21 -38.03
CA SER A 161 -12.71 -14.92 -39.18
C SER A 161 -11.24 -15.09 -38.79
N ILE A 162 -10.66 -16.24 -39.11
CA ILE A 162 -9.24 -16.53 -38.96
C ILE A 162 -8.55 -16.22 -40.29
N THR A 163 -7.83 -15.09 -40.35
CA THR A 163 -6.77 -14.91 -41.34
C THR A 163 -5.58 -15.79 -40.93
N ALA A 164 -5.58 -17.04 -41.39
CA ALA A 164 -4.43 -17.94 -41.28
C ALA A 164 -3.47 -17.66 -42.45
N ALA A 165 -2.27 -17.18 -42.15
CA ALA A 165 -1.16 -17.15 -43.10
C ALA A 165 -0.49 -18.54 -43.16
N PRO A 166 -0.01 -19.01 -44.33
CA PRO A 166 0.51 -20.37 -44.48
C PRO A 166 1.91 -20.51 -43.89
N SER A 167 2.16 -21.73 -43.42
CA SER A 167 3.39 -22.26 -42.84
C SER A 167 4.65 -22.10 -43.70
N ALA A 168 5.75 -21.67 -43.07
CA ALA A 168 7.11 -21.91 -43.54
C ALA A 168 7.95 -22.53 -42.40
N THR A 169 8.79 -23.48 -42.80
CA THR A 169 9.74 -24.28 -42.03
C THR A 169 10.77 -23.44 -41.26
N GLY A 170 10.99 -23.77 -39.98
CA GLY A 170 12.05 -23.21 -39.13
C GLY A 170 11.60 -23.10 -37.68
N ASP A 171 12.34 -23.69 -36.74
CA ASP A 171 12.15 -23.58 -35.29
C ASP A 171 12.22 -22.12 -34.84
N LEU A 172 11.07 -21.44 -34.83
CA LEU A 172 10.87 -20.18 -34.13
C LEU A 172 9.98 -20.47 -32.92
N PRO A 173 10.32 -19.98 -31.71
CA PRO A 173 9.47 -20.22 -30.55
C PRO A 173 8.09 -19.64 -30.85
N ARG A 174 7.07 -20.51 -30.96
CA ARG A 174 5.68 -20.09 -31.19
C ARG A 174 5.29 -19.13 -30.06
N SER A 175 5.22 -17.84 -30.37
CA SER A 175 4.64 -16.84 -29.47
C SER A 175 3.17 -17.20 -29.26
N CYS A 176 2.82 -17.55 -28.02
CA CYS A 176 1.46 -17.91 -27.66
C CYS A 176 0.67 -16.63 -27.40
N LYS A 177 -0.08 -16.18 -28.40
CA LYS A 177 -0.99 -15.04 -28.26
C LYS A 177 -2.33 -15.53 -27.71
N LEU A 178 -2.83 -14.86 -26.68
CA LEU A 178 -4.12 -15.14 -26.05
C LEU A 178 -4.80 -13.85 -25.61
N THR A 179 -6.11 -13.94 -25.37
CA THR A 179 -6.91 -12.87 -24.75
C THR A 179 -6.45 -12.68 -23.29
N CYS A 180 -5.79 -11.56 -22.99
CA CYS A 180 -5.11 -11.37 -21.71
C CYS A 180 -6.11 -11.12 -20.57
N LEU A 181 -6.51 -12.20 -19.90
CA LEU A 181 -7.34 -12.19 -18.69
C LEU A 181 -6.56 -12.80 -17.53
N PHE A 182 -6.79 -12.31 -16.32
CA PHE A 182 -6.08 -12.77 -15.11
C PHE A 182 -6.17 -14.29 -14.93
N GLU A 183 -7.39 -14.84 -15.00
CA GLU A 183 -7.68 -16.26 -14.86
C GLU A 183 -7.15 -17.12 -16.03
N SER A 184 -6.74 -16.49 -17.14
CA SER A 184 -6.17 -17.22 -18.28
C SER A 184 -4.68 -17.50 -18.13
N VAL A 185 -3.97 -16.76 -17.26
CA VAL A 185 -2.51 -16.89 -17.11
C VAL A 185 -2.09 -17.32 -15.70
N VAL A 186 -2.83 -16.90 -14.67
CA VAL A 186 -2.56 -17.23 -13.27
C VAL A 186 -3.43 -18.40 -12.81
N ASP A 187 -2.80 -19.43 -12.23
CA ASP A 187 -3.52 -20.60 -11.72
C ASP A 187 -4.26 -20.26 -10.39
N MET A 188 -5.53 -20.64 -10.29
CA MET A 188 -6.34 -20.34 -9.11
C MET A 188 -5.87 -21.09 -7.86
N HIS A 189 -5.24 -22.26 -7.99
CA HIS A 189 -4.62 -22.97 -6.86
C HIS A 189 -3.46 -22.16 -6.28
N TYR A 190 -2.65 -21.51 -7.12
CA TYR A 190 -1.61 -20.59 -6.66
C TYR A 190 -2.23 -19.41 -5.90
N MET A 191 -3.28 -18.80 -6.46
CA MET A 191 -3.93 -17.64 -5.85
C MET A 191 -4.57 -17.92 -4.49
N VAL A 192 -5.16 -19.11 -4.31
CA VAL A 192 -5.84 -19.46 -3.06
C VAL A 192 -4.87 -20.05 -2.04
N TYR A 193 -4.16 -21.13 -2.37
CA TYR A 193 -3.37 -21.85 -1.37
C TYR A 193 -2.11 -21.09 -0.98
N PHE A 194 -1.39 -20.57 -1.97
CA PHE A 194 -0.12 -19.92 -1.71
C PHE A 194 -0.32 -18.43 -1.45
N ASN A 195 -0.85 -17.68 -2.43
CA ASN A 195 -0.97 -16.23 -2.30
C ASN A 195 -1.92 -15.83 -1.15
N PHE A 196 -3.13 -16.39 -1.10
CA PHE A 196 -4.05 -16.02 -0.03
C PHE A 196 -3.68 -16.63 1.33
N PHE A 197 -3.67 -17.95 1.49
CA PHE A 197 -3.50 -18.53 2.84
C PHE A 197 -2.11 -18.29 3.44
N VAL A 198 -1.06 -18.43 2.65
CA VAL A 198 0.33 -18.28 3.14
C VAL A 198 0.75 -16.82 3.11
N CYS A 199 0.57 -16.11 2.00
CA CYS A 199 1.19 -14.79 1.84
C CYS A 199 0.33 -13.62 2.34
N VAL A 200 -0.99 -13.80 2.50
CA VAL A 200 -1.91 -12.74 2.95
C VAL A 200 -2.49 -13.05 4.33
N LEU A 201 -3.17 -14.19 4.48
CA LEU A 201 -3.90 -14.53 5.69
C LEU A 201 -2.96 -14.76 6.89
N LEU A 202 -1.87 -15.52 6.71
CA LEU A 202 -0.90 -15.74 7.78
C LEU A 202 -0.28 -14.43 8.31
N PRO A 203 0.26 -13.51 7.47
CA PRO A 203 0.70 -12.19 7.92
C PRO A 203 -0.40 -11.38 8.62
N LEU A 204 -1.65 -11.42 8.12
CA LEU A 204 -2.78 -10.73 8.77
C LEU A 204 -3.05 -11.28 10.18
N LEU A 205 -3.02 -12.59 10.36
CA LEU A 205 -3.18 -13.22 11.68
C LEU A 205 -2.03 -12.87 12.62
N ILE A 206 -0.79 -12.82 12.12
CA ILE A 206 0.38 -12.38 12.90
C ILE A 206 0.21 -10.92 13.33
N MET A 207 -0.15 -10.02 12.41
CA MET A 207 -0.40 -8.61 12.73
C MET A 207 -1.52 -8.46 13.77
N LEU A 208 -2.63 -9.17 13.60
CA LEU A 208 -3.73 -9.19 14.56
C LEU A 208 -3.25 -9.63 15.95
N GLY A 209 -2.52 -10.74 16.04
CA GLY A 209 -1.94 -11.23 17.28
C GLY A 209 -1.00 -10.21 17.94
N ILE A 210 -0.18 -9.51 17.14
CA ILE A 210 0.69 -8.44 17.63
C ILE A 210 -0.13 -7.28 18.21
N TYR A 211 -1.14 -6.78 17.50
CA TYR A 211 -1.97 -5.66 17.97
C TYR A 211 -2.81 -6.02 19.19
N LEU A 212 -3.32 -7.25 19.28
CA LEU A 212 -3.99 -7.75 20.49
C LEU A 212 -3.04 -7.75 21.68
N LYS A 213 -1.78 -8.18 21.49
CA LYS A 213 -0.75 -8.09 22.54
C LYS A 213 -0.44 -6.64 22.93
N ILE A 214 -0.30 -5.73 21.96
CA ILE A 214 -0.09 -4.29 22.24
C ILE A 214 -1.27 -3.73 23.06
N PHE A 215 -2.51 -4.05 22.66
CA PHE A 215 -3.71 -3.59 23.36
C PHE A 215 -3.78 -4.14 24.79
N ASN A 216 -3.44 -5.41 24.99
CA ASN A 216 -3.40 -6.01 26.33
C ASN A 216 -2.34 -5.37 27.22
N VAL A 217 -1.14 -5.09 26.69
CA VAL A 217 -0.09 -4.34 27.42
C VAL A 217 -0.59 -2.95 27.79
N ALA A 218 -1.21 -2.23 26.85
CA ALA A 218 -1.79 -0.91 27.10
C ALA A 218 -2.85 -0.94 28.22
N ARG A 219 -3.77 -1.92 28.20
CA ARG A 219 -4.79 -2.06 29.24
C ARG A 219 -4.20 -2.40 30.62
N LYS A 220 -3.23 -3.31 30.67
CA LYS A 220 -2.56 -3.67 31.92
C LYS A 220 -1.83 -2.48 32.54
N GLN A 221 -1.21 -1.65 31.71
CA GLN A 221 -0.50 -0.45 32.15
C GLN A 221 -1.44 0.68 32.59
N LEU A 222 -2.58 0.88 31.90
CA LEU A 222 -3.61 1.83 32.35
C LEU A 222 -4.15 1.48 33.73
N ARG A 223 -4.44 0.19 33.99
CA ARG A 223 -4.84 -0.28 35.32
C ARG A 223 -3.76 -0.07 36.38
N GLN A 224 -2.48 -0.24 36.02
CA GLN A 224 -1.37 0.03 36.94
C GLN A 224 -1.19 1.51 37.24
N ILE A 225 -1.50 2.41 36.30
CA ILE A 225 -1.48 3.86 36.51
C ILE A 225 -2.56 4.26 37.52
N GLU A 226 -3.80 3.77 37.36
CA GLU A 226 -4.90 4.01 38.31
C GLU A 226 -4.54 3.53 39.74
N LEU A 227 -3.83 2.41 39.86
CA LEU A 227 -3.38 1.86 41.14
C LEU A 227 -2.15 2.58 41.74
N LYS A 228 -1.28 3.17 40.90
CA LYS A 228 -0.05 3.86 41.33
C LYS A 228 -0.22 5.35 41.59
N CYS A 229 -1.40 5.94 41.37
CA CYS A 229 -1.71 7.33 41.73
C CYS A 229 -1.57 7.67 43.24
N VAL A 230 -1.13 6.72 44.08
CA VAL A 230 -0.78 6.91 45.50
C VAL A 230 0.73 7.11 45.73
N GLY A 231 1.61 6.89 44.73
CA GLY A 231 3.07 6.95 44.91
C GLY A 231 3.79 7.79 43.84
N ASN A 232 4.39 8.89 44.26
CA ASN A 232 5.16 9.84 43.44
C ASN A 232 6.39 9.16 42.78
N GLY A 233 6.63 9.32 41.47
CA GLY A 233 7.98 9.05 40.92
C GLY A 233 8.25 8.63 39.47
N ASP A 234 7.32 8.54 38.49
CA ASP A 234 7.73 8.23 37.10
C ASP A 234 6.87 8.85 35.96
N SER A 235 6.56 10.14 36.09
CA SER A 235 5.64 10.86 35.19
C SER A 235 6.12 10.94 33.72
N GLN A 236 7.44 10.96 33.48
CA GLN A 236 8.00 11.12 32.13
C GLN A 236 7.91 9.85 31.28
N ASN A 237 8.26 8.68 31.84
CA ASN A 237 8.17 7.40 31.11
C ASN A 237 6.72 7.03 30.80
N HIS A 238 5.79 7.33 31.71
CA HIS A 238 4.36 7.14 31.49
C HIS A 238 3.83 8.00 30.33
N GLY A 239 4.26 9.26 30.21
CA GLY A 239 3.86 10.15 29.11
C GLY A 239 4.39 9.71 27.74
N LEU A 240 5.61 9.20 27.66
CA LEU A 240 6.18 8.64 26.42
C LEU A 240 5.44 7.37 25.99
N LEU A 241 5.16 6.46 26.92
CA LEU A 241 4.44 5.22 26.63
C LEU A 241 2.99 5.47 26.16
N GLN A 242 2.27 6.43 26.78
CA GLN A 242 0.92 6.80 26.34
C GLN A 242 0.91 7.34 24.90
N LYS A 243 1.96 8.07 24.49
CA LYS A 243 2.13 8.51 23.10
C LYS A 243 2.33 7.31 22.16
N GLU A 244 3.17 6.35 22.52
CA GLU A 244 3.41 5.13 21.73
C GLU A 244 2.13 4.28 21.60
N ILE A 245 1.34 4.12 22.67
CA ILE A 245 0.06 3.41 22.64
C ILE A 245 -0.93 4.11 21.69
N ARG A 246 -1.01 5.44 21.74
CA ARG A 246 -1.90 6.23 20.86
C ARG A 246 -1.48 6.12 19.40
N ALA A 247 -0.17 6.09 19.14
CA ALA A 247 0.37 5.84 17.81
C ALA A 247 0.02 4.42 17.33
N ALA A 248 0.23 3.39 18.17
CA ALA A 248 -0.11 2.01 17.84
C ALA A 248 -1.62 1.81 17.56
N LYS A 249 -2.51 2.43 18.35
CA LYS A 249 -3.97 2.44 18.09
C LYS A 249 -4.33 3.07 16.76
N SER A 250 -3.57 4.05 16.30
CA SER A 250 -3.79 4.67 15.00
C SER A 250 -3.31 3.79 13.86
N LEU A 251 -2.22 3.05 14.05
CA LEU A 251 -1.68 2.13 13.05
C LEU A 251 -2.47 0.81 12.96
N SER A 252 -3.12 0.37 14.05
CA SER A 252 -4.01 -0.81 14.01
C SER A 252 -5.23 -0.60 13.10
N ILE A 253 -5.67 0.65 12.92
CA ILE A 253 -6.74 1.00 11.97
C ILE A 253 -6.31 0.69 10.53
N ILE A 254 -5.04 0.95 10.20
CA ILE A 254 -4.49 0.68 8.86
C ILE A 254 -4.57 -0.82 8.55
N VAL A 255 -4.22 -1.67 9.53
CA VAL A 255 -4.31 -3.13 9.35
C VAL A 255 -5.75 -3.61 9.23
N GLY A 256 -6.68 -3.05 10.01
CA GLY A 256 -8.10 -3.36 9.88
C GLY A 256 -8.66 -2.98 8.50
N LEU A 257 -8.27 -1.80 8.00
CA LEU A 257 -8.66 -1.33 6.66
C LEU A 257 -8.05 -2.19 5.56
N PHE A 258 -6.79 -2.61 5.70
CA PHE A 258 -6.19 -3.55 4.76
C PHE A 258 -6.99 -4.85 4.67
N ALA A 259 -7.35 -5.44 5.81
CA ALA A 259 -8.16 -6.67 5.83
C ALA A 259 -9.53 -6.45 5.16
N ILE A 260 -10.22 -5.35 5.47
CA ILE A 260 -11.51 -5.02 4.87
C ILE A 260 -11.38 -4.85 3.34
N CYS A 261 -10.27 -4.28 2.88
CA CYS A 261 -10.09 -4.01 1.46
C CYS A 261 -9.68 -5.26 0.65
N TRP A 262 -8.88 -6.16 1.24
CA TRP A 262 -8.29 -7.29 0.52
C TRP A 262 -9.04 -8.61 0.71
N LEU A 263 -9.66 -8.86 1.87
CA LEU A 263 -10.34 -10.14 2.11
C LEU A 263 -11.46 -10.43 1.08
N PRO A 264 -12.28 -9.45 0.63
CA PRO A 264 -13.34 -9.73 -0.35
C PRO A 264 -12.83 -10.37 -1.65
N VAL A 265 -11.76 -9.85 -2.26
CA VAL A 265 -11.22 -10.42 -3.51
C VAL A 265 -10.65 -11.83 -3.30
N HIS A 266 -10.00 -12.09 -2.16
CA HIS A 266 -9.47 -13.42 -1.86
C HIS A 266 -10.58 -14.43 -1.54
N ILE A 267 -11.64 -14.01 -0.83
CA ILE A 267 -12.81 -14.85 -0.58
C ILE A 267 -13.49 -15.21 -1.90
N LEU A 268 -13.61 -14.26 -2.84
CA LEU A 268 -14.15 -14.54 -4.17
C LEU A 268 -13.29 -15.55 -4.92
N ASN A 269 -11.95 -15.43 -4.87
CA ASN A 269 -11.06 -16.44 -5.47
C ASN A 269 -11.26 -17.84 -4.87
N CYS A 270 -11.49 -17.94 -3.56
CA CYS A 270 -11.87 -19.21 -2.92
C CYS A 270 -13.21 -19.74 -3.46
N VAL A 271 -14.22 -18.89 -3.58
CA VAL A 271 -15.54 -19.28 -4.13
C VAL A 271 -15.39 -19.76 -5.58
N THR A 272 -14.61 -19.06 -6.39
CA THR A 272 -14.31 -19.45 -7.78
C THR A 272 -13.63 -20.82 -7.84
N LEU A 273 -12.66 -21.08 -6.95
CA LEU A 273 -11.96 -22.36 -6.91
C LEU A 273 -12.84 -23.53 -6.44
N PHE A 274 -13.61 -23.34 -5.37
CA PHE A 274 -14.32 -24.44 -4.70
C PHE A 274 -15.75 -24.67 -5.20
N TYR A 275 -16.43 -23.65 -5.72
CA TYR A 275 -17.85 -23.74 -6.04
C TYR A 275 -18.18 -23.57 -7.52
N GLN A 276 -17.25 -23.12 -8.37
CA GLN A 276 -17.33 -23.05 -9.86
C GLN A 276 -18.59 -22.40 -10.50
N LYS A 277 -19.59 -21.95 -9.73
CA LYS A 277 -20.94 -21.60 -10.21
C LYS A 277 -21.39 -20.16 -9.99
N LEU A 278 -20.56 -19.29 -9.41
CA LEU A 278 -20.96 -17.91 -9.09
C LEU A 278 -19.99 -16.87 -9.67
N GLN A 279 -20.05 -16.64 -10.99
CA GLN A 279 -19.35 -15.52 -11.64
C GLN A 279 -20.24 -14.28 -11.64
N LEU A 280 -20.25 -13.56 -10.52
CA LEU A 280 -20.81 -12.20 -10.47
C LEU A 280 -19.70 -11.22 -10.85
N GLU A 281 -19.55 -10.93 -12.16
CA GLU A 281 -18.53 -10.01 -12.68
C GLU A 281 -18.52 -8.65 -11.95
N VAL A 282 -19.71 -8.11 -11.65
CA VAL A 282 -19.87 -6.87 -10.89
C VAL A 282 -19.26 -6.97 -9.50
N VAL A 283 -19.44 -8.11 -8.82
CA VAL A 283 -18.94 -8.33 -7.46
C VAL A 283 -17.40 -8.45 -7.47
N MET A 284 -16.84 -9.09 -8.51
CA MET A 284 -15.38 -9.14 -8.70
C MET A 284 -14.81 -7.74 -8.95
N TYR A 285 -15.41 -6.93 -9.82
CA TYR A 285 -14.96 -5.55 -10.04
C TYR A 285 -15.06 -4.70 -8.78
N VAL A 286 -16.13 -4.82 -8.00
CA VAL A 286 -16.25 -4.10 -6.72
C VAL A 286 -15.15 -4.54 -5.75
N ALA A 287 -14.83 -5.83 -5.67
CA ALA A 287 -13.76 -6.33 -4.81
C ALA A 287 -12.36 -5.86 -5.25
N ILE A 288 -12.10 -5.77 -6.55
CA ILE A 288 -10.85 -5.24 -7.11
C ILE A 288 -10.74 -3.72 -6.85
N ILE A 289 -11.81 -2.96 -7.11
CA ILE A 289 -11.86 -1.53 -6.77
C ILE A 289 -11.56 -1.32 -5.29
N LEU A 290 -12.16 -2.14 -4.43
CA LEU A 290 -11.97 -2.04 -2.99
C LEU A 290 -10.52 -2.37 -2.58
N SER A 291 -9.88 -3.36 -3.19
CA SER A 291 -8.48 -3.68 -2.89
C SER A 291 -7.53 -2.56 -3.32
N HIS A 292 -7.75 -1.93 -4.47
CA HIS A 292 -6.96 -0.78 -4.92
C HIS A 292 -7.24 0.51 -4.13
N ALA A 293 -8.48 0.71 -3.68
CA ALA A 293 -8.85 1.86 -2.85
C ALA A 293 -8.01 1.93 -1.54
N ASN A 294 -7.56 0.79 -1.03
CA ASN A 294 -6.65 0.72 0.12
C ASN A 294 -5.43 1.66 -0.04
N SER A 295 -4.83 1.68 -1.23
CA SER A 295 -3.66 2.49 -1.54
C SER A 295 -3.94 4.00 -1.56
N ALA A 296 -5.20 4.43 -1.76
CA ALA A 296 -5.60 5.84 -1.72
C ALA A 296 -5.98 6.31 -0.30
N VAL A 297 -6.37 5.40 0.58
CA VAL A 297 -6.85 5.74 1.94
C VAL A 297 -5.69 6.02 2.91
N ASN A 298 -4.50 5.42 2.71
CA ASN A 298 -3.36 5.54 3.62
C ASN A 298 -2.98 7.00 3.96
N PRO A 299 -2.78 7.91 2.99
CA PRO A 299 -2.47 9.33 3.26
C PRO A 299 -3.54 10.05 4.10
N ILE A 300 -4.82 9.72 3.90
CA ILE A 300 -5.94 10.30 4.64
C ILE A 300 -5.86 9.89 6.12
N ILE A 301 -5.54 8.62 6.39
CA ILE A 301 -5.34 8.13 7.75
C ILE A 301 -4.19 8.89 8.42
N TYR A 302 -3.06 9.06 7.74
CA TYR A 302 -1.91 9.79 8.29
C TYR A 302 -2.26 11.25 8.61
N ALA A 303 -2.96 11.92 7.70
CA ALA A 303 -3.40 13.31 7.87
C ALA A 303 -4.35 13.48 9.07
N TYR A 304 -5.23 12.51 9.34
CA TYR A 304 -6.17 12.59 10.45
C TYR A 304 -5.55 12.15 11.78
N ARG A 305 -4.69 11.13 11.76
CA ARG A 305 -4.22 10.44 12.97
C ARG A 305 -2.84 10.86 13.46
N ILE A 306 -1.96 11.31 12.58
CA ILE A 306 -0.57 11.65 12.92
C ILE A 306 -0.39 13.16 12.83
N ARG A 307 -0.23 13.80 14.00
CA ARG A 307 -0.15 15.27 14.12
C ARG A 307 0.98 15.86 13.26
N ASP A 308 2.14 15.21 13.24
CA ASP A 308 3.32 15.72 12.53
C ASP A 308 3.13 15.67 11.00
N PHE A 309 2.53 14.60 10.48
CA PHE A 309 2.12 14.53 9.08
C PHE A 309 1.08 15.60 8.77
N ARG A 310 0.03 15.74 9.59
CA ARG A 310 -1.02 16.75 9.39
C ARG A 310 -0.47 18.17 9.30
N VAL A 311 0.43 18.54 10.20
CA VAL A 311 1.07 19.87 10.21
C VAL A 311 1.95 20.04 8.97
N THR A 312 2.71 19.02 8.60
CA THR A 312 3.59 19.06 7.43
C THR A 312 2.80 19.14 6.12
N PHE A 313 1.72 18.38 5.97
CA PHE A 313 0.81 18.45 4.82
C PHE A 313 0.19 19.84 4.68
N ARG A 314 -0.26 20.48 5.77
CA ARG A 314 -0.76 21.87 5.70
C ARG A 314 0.31 22.84 5.22
N LYS A 315 1.56 22.68 5.66
CA LYS A 315 2.69 23.51 5.20
C LYS A 315 3.02 23.30 3.72
N ILE A 316 2.95 22.06 3.24
CA ILE A 316 3.19 21.73 1.82
C ILE A 316 2.06 22.25 0.94
N LEU A 317 0.81 22.15 1.40
CA LEU A 317 -0.37 22.53 0.62
C LEU A 317 -0.72 24.03 0.73
N SER A 318 -0.26 24.74 1.76
CA SER A 318 -0.60 26.17 1.94
C SER A 318 -0.21 27.08 0.78
N PRO A 319 0.92 26.90 0.05
CA PRO A 319 1.24 27.71 -1.12
C PRO A 319 0.28 27.47 -2.29
N PHE A 320 -0.34 26.28 -2.36
CA PHE A 320 -1.28 25.90 -3.42
C PHE A 320 -2.72 26.29 -3.08
N THR A 321 -3.10 26.31 -1.80
CA THR A 321 -4.44 26.71 -1.34
C THR A 321 -4.57 28.20 -1.03
N CYS A 322 -3.47 28.88 -0.70
CA CYS A 322 -3.44 30.30 -0.30
C CYS A 322 -2.88 31.22 -1.41
N LYS A 323 -3.13 30.87 -2.68
CA LYS A 323 -2.80 31.74 -3.83
C LYS A 323 -3.97 32.64 -4.28
N LYS A 324 -5.04 32.74 -3.49
CA LYS A 324 -6.24 33.54 -3.83
C LYS A 324 -6.44 34.85 -3.05
N GLU A 325 -5.49 35.31 -2.22
CA GLU A 325 -5.68 36.60 -1.52
C GLU A 325 -4.35 37.29 -1.12
N LYS A 326 -3.44 37.48 -2.07
CA LYS A 326 -2.33 38.45 -1.93
C LYS A 326 -2.09 39.21 -3.24
N SER A 327 -3.18 39.74 -3.82
CA SER A 327 -3.09 40.67 -4.96
C SER A 327 -4.17 41.76 -4.90
N LEU A 328 -4.40 42.37 -3.73
CA LEU A 328 -5.02 43.70 -3.67
C LEU A 328 -4.70 44.35 -2.30
N SER A 329 -4.26 45.61 -2.35
CA SER A 329 -3.87 46.49 -1.25
C SER A 329 -2.47 46.31 -0.64
N SER A 330 -1.44 46.46 -1.49
CA SER A 330 -0.25 47.21 -1.12
C SER A 330 -0.37 48.59 -1.76
N ASN A 331 -0.97 49.54 -1.04
CA ASN A 331 -0.75 50.97 -1.24
C ASN A 331 -1.28 51.73 -0.02
N GLY A 332 -0.38 52.15 0.88
CA GLY A 332 -0.78 52.97 2.01
C GLY A 332 0.28 53.14 3.10
N SER A 333 1.19 54.09 2.88
CA SER A 333 1.94 54.84 3.90
C SER A 333 3.15 54.16 4.57
N LYS A 334 4.31 54.36 3.93
CA LYS A 334 5.57 54.63 4.61
C LYS A 334 5.42 55.94 5.41
N ARG A 335 5.54 55.91 6.75
CA ARG A 335 6.08 57.04 7.52
C ARG A 335 6.49 56.65 8.94
N ASN A 336 7.79 56.81 9.18
CA ASN A 336 8.50 57.09 10.45
C ASN A 336 8.22 56.26 11.70
N LYS A 337 9.23 55.49 12.12
CA LYS A 337 9.77 55.52 13.49
C LYS A 337 11.15 54.85 13.56
N ASP A 338 12.15 55.52 13.02
CA ASP A 338 13.53 55.37 13.48
C ASP A 338 13.77 56.47 14.53
N GLN A 339 13.76 56.10 15.81
CA GLN A 339 14.45 56.87 16.84
C GLN A 339 14.85 55.93 17.98
N ILE A 340 15.99 55.26 17.74
CA ILE A 340 16.83 54.69 18.79
C ILE A 340 17.57 55.88 19.42
N ASN A 341 17.29 56.20 20.68
CA ASN A 341 18.14 57.09 21.47
C ASN A 341 18.74 56.28 22.62
N MET A 342 20.01 55.92 22.44
CA MET A 342 20.96 55.55 23.48
C MET A 342 21.58 56.85 24.04
N THR A 343 21.48 57.05 25.36
CA THR A 343 22.30 57.99 26.16
C THR A 343 22.19 57.47 27.59
N ILE A 344 23.11 56.64 28.06
CA ILE A 344 24.34 56.99 28.80
C ILE A 344 24.02 57.84 30.05
N ASP A 345 24.04 57.17 31.20
CA ASP A 345 24.13 57.74 32.55
C ASP A 345 25.40 58.59 32.71
N PRO A 346 25.32 59.70 33.48
CA PRO A 346 26.46 60.19 34.23
C PRO A 346 26.22 60.13 35.74
N LEU A 347 27.21 59.57 36.43
CA LEU A 347 27.60 59.83 37.82
C LEU A 347 27.01 61.11 38.46
N LEU A 348 26.20 60.91 39.51
CA LEU A 348 26.28 61.64 40.79
C LEU A 348 25.49 60.91 41.88
#